data_AF-A0A8J4QYH2-F1
#
_entry.id   AF-A0A8J4QYH2-F1
#
_cell.length_a   1.000
_cell.length_b   1.000
_cell.length_c   1.000
_cell.angle_alpha   90.00
_cell.angle_beta   90.00
_cell.angle_gamma   90.00
#
_symmetry.space_group_name_H-M   'P 1'
#
loop_
_entity.id
_entity.type
_entity.pdbx_description
1 polymer ?
#
loop_
_entity_poly.entity_id
_entity_poly.type
_entity_poly.pdbx_seq_one_letter_code
_entity_poly.pdbx_strand_id
1 'polypeptide(L)'
;MSSPPTSLKPQIPLFLRPPLHSASVSDLRKWHDWAKKLASSVGSTFLDSDDGTDSGLLCRELKWLMEDAIEDHTVFSQMGIENNQTNVRLRTGIEELYNLWKQRIEERRPFQYLVGCEHWRDLVLSVQDGVLIPRPETKLIVDLVADVVSNNEGLREGLWADLGTGSGALAIGIGRILGSCGRVIATDLSPVALSVAAFNVQKYGLQDVIELRQGSWFKPLKDAGGKLAGIVSNPPYIPSDNIPGLQAEVGRHEPRLALDGGLNGMDDHLHLCNGVALMLRPGGFFIFEVLIF
;
A
#
# COMPACT_ATOMS: atom_id res chain seq x y z
N MET A 1 8.65 -17.23 -14.72
CA MET A 1 7.62 -18.01 -13.99
C MET A 1 6.42 -17.10 -13.83
N SER A 2 5.23 -17.55 -14.21
CA SER A 2 4.00 -16.76 -14.02
C SER A 2 3.73 -16.59 -12.52
N SER A 3 3.56 -15.35 -12.06
CA SER A 3 3.14 -15.06 -10.70
C SER A 3 1.89 -15.89 -10.35
N PRO A 4 1.79 -16.47 -9.14
CA PRO A 4 0.59 -17.19 -8.74
C PRO A 4 -0.66 -16.31 -8.91
N PRO A 5 -1.83 -16.89 -9.17
CA PRO A 5 -3.06 -16.11 -9.34
C PRO A 5 -3.29 -15.27 -8.09
N THR A 6 -3.36 -13.96 -8.28
CA THR A 6 -3.50 -13.00 -7.19
C THR A 6 -4.82 -13.25 -6.46
N SER A 7 -4.75 -13.49 -5.15
CA SER A 7 -5.92 -13.75 -4.32
C SER A 7 -6.84 -12.53 -4.30
N LEU A 8 -8.13 -12.74 -4.59
CA LEU A 8 -9.16 -11.71 -4.37
C LEU A 8 -9.44 -11.49 -2.88
N LYS A 9 -9.10 -12.45 -2.02
CA LYS A 9 -9.24 -12.28 -0.57
C LYS A 9 -8.07 -11.45 -0.04
N PRO A 10 -8.33 -10.29 0.58
CA PRO A 10 -7.30 -9.43 1.15
C PRO A 10 -6.45 -10.17 2.17
N GLN A 11 -5.13 -10.00 2.08
CA GLN A 11 -4.17 -10.47 3.08
C GLN A 11 -4.41 -9.74 4.40
N ILE A 12 -4.55 -10.48 5.50
CA ILE A 12 -4.59 -9.91 6.84
C ILE A 12 -3.15 -9.52 7.22
N PRO A 13 -2.90 -8.25 7.59
CA PRO A 13 -1.60 -7.81 8.07
C PRO A 13 -1.08 -8.69 9.20
N LEU A 14 0.21 -9.00 9.19
CA LEU A 14 0.84 -9.95 10.10
C LEU A 14 0.56 -9.60 11.57
N PHE A 15 0.68 -8.33 11.94
CA PHE A 15 0.41 -7.84 13.30
C PHE A 15 -1.06 -7.99 13.76
N LEU A 16 -2.00 -8.16 12.83
CA LEU A 16 -3.43 -8.39 13.10
C LEU A 16 -3.82 -9.87 13.10
N ARG A 17 -2.91 -10.78 12.73
CA ARG A 17 -3.22 -12.21 12.73
C ARG A 17 -3.33 -12.72 14.17
N PRO A 18 -4.23 -13.67 14.46
CA PRO A 18 -4.29 -14.30 15.76
C PRO A 18 -2.99 -15.07 16.04
N PRO A 19 -2.46 -15.05 17.29
CA PRO A 19 -1.20 -15.69 17.64
C PRO A 19 -1.37 -17.20 17.85
N LEU A 20 -1.63 -17.94 16.78
CA LEU A 20 -1.99 -19.37 16.82
C LEU A 20 -0.78 -20.32 16.83
N HIS A 21 0.43 -19.79 16.65
CA HIS A 21 1.66 -20.58 16.60
C HIS A 21 2.48 -20.39 17.88
N SER A 22 3.43 -21.29 18.12
CA SER A 22 4.38 -21.17 19.21
C SER A 22 5.77 -21.68 18.80
N ALA A 23 6.82 -21.04 19.29
CA ALA A 23 8.20 -21.51 19.14
C ALA A 23 8.97 -21.32 20.44
N SER A 24 10.02 -22.11 20.66
CA SER A 24 10.93 -21.86 21.78
C SER A 24 11.73 -20.58 21.53
N VAL A 25 12.13 -19.88 22.60
CA VAL A 25 13.05 -18.72 22.49
C VAL A 25 14.36 -19.14 21.78
N SER A 26 14.82 -20.37 21.98
CA SER A 26 16.02 -20.90 21.32
C SER A 26 15.85 -20.96 19.80
N ASP A 27 14.72 -21.46 19.30
CA ASP A 27 14.50 -21.58 17.85
C ASP A 27 14.28 -20.21 17.21
N LEU A 28 13.58 -19.30 17.90
CA LEU A 28 13.42 -17.94 17.44
C LEU A 28 14.76 -17.19 17.37
N ARG A 29 15.67 -17.42 18.33
CA ARG A 29 17.05 -16.87 18.31
C ARG A 29 17.84 -17.43 17.13
N LYS A 30 17.78 -18.75 16.88
CA LYS A 30 18.43 -19.38 15.71
C LYS A 30 17.94 -18.79 14.39
N TRP A 31 16.62 -18.62 14.24
CA TRP A 31 16.04 -17.98 13.06
C TRP A 31 16.51 -16.54 12.92
N HIS A 32 16.47 -15.74 13.99
CA HIS A 32 16.92 -14.34 13.95
C HIS A 32 18.39 -14.22 13.55
N ASP A 33 19.28 -15.04 14.12
CA ASP A 33 20.71 -15.02 13.81
C ASP A 33 20.98 -15.44 12.37
N TRP A 34 20.22 -16.41 11.84
CA TRP A 34 20.26 -16.78 10.43
C TRP A 34 19.79 -15.62 9.54
N ALA A 35 18.64 -15.02 9.86
CA ALA A 35 18.03 -13.94 9.08
C ALA A 35 18.92 -12.71 9.03
N LYS A 36 19.53 -12.35 10.17
CA LYS A 36 20.49 -11.24 10.28
C LYS A 36 21.76 -11.48 9.48
N LYS A 37 22.31 -12.70 9.49
CA LYS A 37 23.46 -13.07 8.66
C LYS A 37 23.12 -12.96 7.17
N LEU A 38 21.95 -13.44 6.76
CA LEU A 38 21.48 -13.35 5.38
C LEU A 38 21.34 -11.88 4.94
N ALA A 39 20.68 -11.04 5.73
CA ALA A 39 20.56 -9.61 5.47
C ALA A 39 21.93 -8.89 5.40
N SER A 40 22.85 -9.22 6.31
CA SER A 40 24.20 -8.64 6.31
C SER A 40 25.02 -9.06 5.10
N SER A 41 24.79 -10.27 4.56
CA SER A 41 25.50 -10.77 3.38
C SER A 41 25.18 -10.00 2.10
N VAL A 42 24.08 -9.24 2.06
CA VAL A 42 23.74 -8.35 0.95
C VAL A 42 24.73 -7.18 0.83
N GLY A 43 25.27 -6.68 1.95
CA GLY A 43 26.17 -5.52 1.94
C GLY A 43 25.56 -4.31 1.21
N SER A 44 26.25 -3.83 0.17
CA SER A 44 25.81 -2.78 -0.75
C SER A 44 25.28 -3.32 -2.08
N THR A 45 25.20 -4.64 -2.29
CA THR A 45 24.92 -5.23 -3.62
C THR A 45 23.63 -4.71 -4.25
N PHE A 46 22.58 -4.52 -3.45
CA PHE A 46 21.30 -3.97 -3.93
C PHE A 46 21.41 -2.49 -4.27
N LEU A 47 22.04 -1.71 -3.39
CA LEU A 47 22.29 -0.28 -3.60
C LEU A 47 23.11 -0.05 -4.88
N ASP A 48 24.17 -0.82 -5.07
CA ASP A 48 25.05 -0.74 -6.24
C ASP A 48 24.36 -1.18 -7.54
N SER A 49 23.34 -2.05 -7.45
CA SER A 49 22.65 -2.60 -8.62
C SER A 49 21.52 -1.73 -9.15
N ASP A 50 20.69 -1.19 -8.24
CA ASP A 50 19.43 -0.54 -8.61
C ASP A 50 18.98 0.51 -7.57
N ASP A 51 19.92 1.06 -6.79
CA ASP A 51 19.64 1.94 -5.65
C ASP A 51 18.70 1.29 -4.63
N GLY A 52 18.78 -0.05 -4.53
CA GLY A 52 17.95 -0.86 -3.66
C GLY A 52 18.32 -0.76 -2.18
N THR A 53 17.64 -1.58 -1.38
CA THR A 53 17.80 -1.59 0.08
C THR A 53 19.18 -2.05 0.52
N ASP A 54 19.88 -1.25 1.33
CA ASP A 54 21.15 -1.67 1.95
C ASP A 54 20.95 -2.65 3.13
N SER A 55 22.04 -3.29 3.56
CA SER A 55 22.02 -4.22 4.70
C SER A 55 21.55 -3.60 6.03
N GLY A 56 21.72 -2.29 6.23
CA GLY A 56 21.28 -1.57 7.43
C GLY A 56 19.76 -1.47 7.49
N LEU A 57 19.14 -1.10 6.37
CA LEU A 57 17.69 -1.05 6.23
C LEU A 57 17.07 -2.45 6.28
N LEU A 58 17.69 -3.46 5.67
CA LEU A 58 17.24 -4.86 5.81
C LEU A 58 17.28 -5.33 7.27
N CYS A 59 18.31 -4.96 8.05
CA CYS A 59 18.34 -5.30 9.48
C CYS A 59 17.23 -4.59 10.27
N ARG A 60 16.82 -3.38 9.84
CA ARG A 60 15.69 -2.66 10.43
C ARG A 60 14.35 -3.34 10.10
N GLU A 61 14.16 -3.74 8.86
CA GLU A 61 12.99 -4.52 8.43
C GLU A 61 12.89 -5.86 9.17
N LEU A 62 14.02 -6.53 9.44
CA LEU A 62 14.04 -7.77 10.22
C LEU A 62 13.48 -7.53 11.63
N LYS A 63 13.85 -6.42 12.26
CA LYS A 63 13.33 -6.04 13.57
C LYS A 63 11.81 -5.84 13.52
N TRP A 64 11.31 -5.14 12.51
CA TRP A 64 9.87 -4.94 12.33
C TRP A 64 9.12 -6.26 12.08
N LEU A 65 9.68 -7.16 11.27
CA LEU A 65 9.10 -8.49 11.06
C LEU A 65 8.96 -9.27 12.36
N MET A 66 9.96 -9.19 13.24
CA MET A 66 9.88 -9.81 14.56
C MET A 66 8.82 -9.18 15.45
N GLU A 67 8.75 -7.85 15.48
CA GLU A 67 7.73 -7.13 16.23
C GLU A 67 6.33 -7.56 15.76
N ASP A 68 6.08 -7.58 14.45
CA ASP A 68 4.79 -8.02 13.91
C ASP A 68 4.50 -9.50 14.18
N ALA A 69 5.51 -10.37 14.16
CA ALA A 69 5.34 -11.80 14.34
C ALA A 69 5.07 -12.22 15.79
N ILE A 70 5.57 -11.49 16.79
CA ILE A 70 5.55 -11.89 18.21
C ILE A 70 4.40 -11.21 18.96
N GLU A 71 3.58 -11.98 19.68
CA GLU A 71 2.46 -11.43 20.46
C GLU A 71 2.91 -10.47 21.57
N ASP A 72 3.87 -10.91 22.38
CA ASP A 72 4.37 -10.20 23.56
C ASP A 72 5.81 -9.69 23.33
N HIS A 73 5.95 -8.38 23.19
CA HIS A 73 7.24 -7.73 22.93
C HIS A 73 8.18 -7.73 24.16
N THR A 74 7.71 -8.12 25.36
CA THR A 74 8.60 -8.29 26.52
C THR A 74 9.59 -9.45 26.33
N VAL A 75 9.35 -10.33 25.35
CA VAL A 75 10.27 -11.41 24.97
C VAL A 75 11.62 -10.88 24.47
N PHE A 76 11.68 -9.67 23.88
CA PHE A 76 12.94 -9.11 23.39
C PHE A 76 13.95 -8.82 24.53
N SER A 77 13.46 -8.48 25.74
CA SER A 77 14.34 -8.34 26.91
C SER A 77 14.78 -9.70 27.47
N GLN A 78 13.96 -10.74 27.28
CA GLN A 78 14.25 -12.12 27.70
C GLN A 78 15.17 -12.86 26.72
N MET A 79 15.27 -12.44 25.45
CA MET A 79 16.25 -13.00 24.52
C MET A 79 17.71 -12.81 24.97
N GLY A 80 17.98 -11.89 25.92
CA GLY A 80 19.28 -11.75 26.59
C GLY A 80 19.46 -12.60 27.86
N ILE A 81 18.42 -13.29 28.33
CA ILE A 81 18.40 -14.07 29.57
C ILE A 81 18.35 -15.57 29.23
N GLU A 82 19.18 -16.39 29.88
CA GLU A 82 19.47 -17.81 29.54
C GLU A 82 18.30 -18.80 29.69
N ASN A 83 17.06 -18.35 29.90
CA ASN A 83 15.91 -19.25 30.06
C ASN A 83 15.38 -19.75 28.70
N ASN A 84 16.10 -20.71 28.11
CA ASN A 84 15.83 -21.31 26.79
C ASN A 84 14.55 -22.18 26.70
N GLN A 85 13.78 -22.33 27.78
CA GLN A 85 12.57 -23.19 27.82
C GLN A 85 11.23 -22.44 27.72
N THR A 86 11.24 -21.11 27.66
CA THR A 86 10.00 -20.35 27.49
C THR A 86 9.51 -20.46 26.04
N ASN A 87 8.24 -20.80 25.86
CA ASN A 87 7.59 -20.74 24.55
C ASN A 87 7.01 -19.35 24.32
N VAL A 88 7.18 -18.84 23.10
CA VAL A 88 6.67 -17.56 22.65
C VAL A 88 5.53 -17.81 21.69
N ARG A 89 4.44 -17.05 21.83
CA ARG A 89 3.31 -17.09 20.90
C ARG A 89 3.60 -16.22 19.68
N LEU A 90 3.34 -16.79 18.51
CA LEU A 90 3.61 -16.18 17.22
C LEU A 90 2.34 -16.07 16.37
N ARG A 91 2.23 -14.97 15.64
CA ARG A 91 1.19 -14.68 14.64
C ARG A 91 1.39 -15.42 13.31
N THR A 92 2.56 -16.03 13.14
CA THR A 92 2.90 -16.91 12.02
C THR A 92 3.87 -18.00 12.47
N GLY A 93 3.97 -19.11 11.73
CA GLY A 93 4.89 -20.20 12.05
C GLY A 93 6.36 -19.83 11.81
N ILE A 94 7.29 -20.49 12.52
CA ILE A 94 8.73 -20.26 12.35
C ILE A 94 9.21 -20.58 10.94
N GLU A 95 8.70 -21.64 10.32
CA GLU A 95 9.00 -22.01 8.93
C GLU A 95 8.53 -20.92 7.95
N GLU A 96 7.39 -20.29 8.22
CA GLU A 96 6.89 -19.20 7.40
C GLU A 96 7.76 -17.95 7.55
N LEU A 97 8.32 -17.69 8.74
CA LEU A 97 9.30 -16.62 8.91
C LEU A 97 10.58 -16.86 8.10
N TYR A 98 11.04 -18.11 7.95
CA TYR A 98 12.13 -18.43 7.03
C TYR A 98 11.75 -18.11 5.59
N ASN A 99 10.55 -18.51 5.14
CA ASN A 99 10.08 -18.28 3.78
C ASN A 99 9.93 -16.79 3.46
N LEU A 100 9.27 -16.02 4.34
CA LEU A 100 9.09 -14.57 4.17
C LEU A 100 10.45 -13.86 4.06
N TRP A 101 11.41 -14.23 4.91
CA TRP A 101 12.73 -13.60 4.87
C TRP A 101 13.55 -13.99 3.64
N LYS A 102 13.44 -15.25 3.16
CA LYS A 102 14.03 -15.63 1.87
C LYS A 102 13.43 -14.85 0.72
N GLN A 103 12.10 -14.72 0.66
CA GLN A 103 11.44 -13.90 -0.36
C GLN A 103 11.92 -12.45 -0.31
N ARG A 104 12.13 -11.88 0.89
CA ARG A 104 12.64 -10.52 1.04
C ARG A 104 14.02 -10.35 0.39
N ILE A 105 14.94 -11.26 0.70
CA ILE A 105 16.35 -11.12 0.32
C ILE A 105 16.62 -11.69 -1.08
N GLU A 106 16.19 -12.92 -1.36
CA GLU A 106 16.53 -13.65 -2.58
C GLU A 106 15.67 -13.21 -3.77
N GLU A 107 14.38 -12.95 -3.54
CA GLU A 107 13.44 -12.55 -4.60
C GLU A 107 13.26 -11.03 -4.70
N ARG A 108 13.84 -10.26 -3.76
CA ARG A 108 13.61 -8.81 -3.62
C ARG A 108 12.11 -8.49 -3.47
N ARG A 109 11.33 -9.33 -2.78
CA ARG A 109 9.90 -9.09 -2.55
C ARG A 109 9.72 -7.89 -1.61
N PRO A 110 8.86 -6.90 -1.93
CA PRO A 110 8.63 -5.75 -1.06
C PRO A 110 8.28 -6.16 0.36
N PHE A 111 8.90 -5.54 1.35
CA PHE A 111 8.66 -5.84 2.77
C PHE A 111 7.18 -5.75 3.14
N GLN A 112 6.49 -4.74 2.60
CA GLN A 112 5.07 -4.49 2.79
C GLN A 112 4.18 -5.65 2.37
N TYR A 113 4.53 -6.35 1.28
CA TYR A 113 3.78 -7.53 0.84
C TYR A 113 4.02 -8.74 1.75
N LEU A 114 5.18 -8.82 2.40
CA LEU A 114 5.47 -9.87 3.38
C LEU A 114 4.63 -9.68 4.63
N VAL A 115 4.63 -8.47 5.20
CA VAL A 115 3.85 -8.15 6.40
C VAL A 115 2.37 -7.88 6.10
N GLY A 116 2.01 -7.65 4.84
CA GLY A 116 0.63 -7.42 4.38
C GLY A 116 0.09 -6.02 4.66
N CYS A 117 0.96 -5.04 4.96
CA CYS A 117 0.54 -3.66 5.23
C CYS A 117 1.62 -2.62 4.92
N GLU A 118 1.18 -1.37 4.79
CA GLU A 118 2.01 -0.17 4.67
C GLU A 118 1.53 0.91 5.63
N HIS A 119 2.48 1.64 6.21
CA HIS A 119 2.21 2.80 7.08
C HIS A 119 2.10 4.08 6.26
N TRP A 120 0.89 4.61 6.14
CA TRP A 120 0.62 5.76 5.30
C TRP A 120 -0.20 6.82 6.04
N ARG A 121 0.39 7.99 6.29
CA ARG A 121 -0.13 9.02 7.22
C ARG A 121 -0.30 8.41 8.62
N ASP A 122 -1.46 8.62 9.24
CA ASP A 122 -1.91 7.99 10.47
C ASP A 122 -2.62 6.64 10.21
N LEU A 123 -2.60 6.13 8.98
CA LEU A 123 -3.21 4.87 8.58
C LEU A 123 -2.18 3.74 8.54
N VAL A 124 -2.62 2.54 8.89
CA VAL A 124 -2.00 1.29 8.47
C VAL A 124 -2.91 0.65 7.43
N LEU A 125 -2.50 0.69 6.17
CA LEU A 125 -3.29 0.17 5.04
C LEU A 125 -2.84 -1.25 4.73
N SER A 126 -3.79 -2.15 4.53
CA SER A 126 -3.48 -3.50 4.06
C SER A 126 -3.08 -3.42 2.59
N VAL A 127 -2.05 -4.16 2.21
CA VAL A 127 -1.55 -4.25 0.84
C VAL A 127 -1.16 -5.70 0.53
N GLN A 128 -1.11 -6.04 -0.75
CA GLN A 128 -0.72 -7.36 -1.23
C GLN A 128 -0.34 -7.27 -2.71
N ASP A 129 0.18 -8.38 -3.25
CA ASP A 129 0.43 -8.53 -4.68
C ASP A 129 -0.77 -8.05 -5.51
N GLY A 130 -0.49 -7.30 -6.57
CA GLY A 130 -1.51 -6.72 -7.45
C GLY A 130 -2.08 -5.37 -7.00
N VAL A 131 -1.57 -4.77 -5.91
CA VAL A 131 -1.97 -3.45 -5.42
C VAL A 131 -0.75 -2.58 -5.16
N LEU A 132 -0.68 -1.39 -5.79
CA LEU A 132 0.41 -0.44 -5.57
C LEU A 132 0.58 -0.14 -4.07
N ILE A 133 1.83 -0.17 -3.60
CA ILE A 133 2.15 0.20 -2.22
C ILE A 133 2.04 1.74 -2.12
N PRO A 134 1.16 2.29 -1.25
CA PRO A 134 0.97 3.74 -1.13
C PRO A 134 2.27 4.48 -0.84
N ARG A 135 2.57 5.51 -1.65
CA ARG A 135 3.82 6.27 -1.53
C ARG A 135 3.71 7.46 -0.58
N PRO A 136 4.80 7.83 0.14
CA PRO A 136 4.81 9.00 1.02
C PRO A 136 4.41 10.32 0.35
N GLU A 137 4.78 10.51 -0.90
CA GLU A 137 4.55 11.72 -1.68
C GLU A 137 3.06 11.98 -1.90
N THR A 138 2.29 10.92 -2.18
CA THR A 138 0.83 10.94 -2.37
C THR A 138 0.06 11.49 -1.16
N LYS A 139 0.67 11.50 0.03
CA LYS A 139 0.07 12.03 1.26
C LYS A 139 -0.32 13.49 1.12
N LEU A 140 0.42 14.27 0.32
CA LEU A 140 0.21 15.69 0.10
C LEU A 140 -1.16 16.01 -0.53
N ILE A 141 -1.69 15.12 -1.38
CA ILE A 141 -3.02 15.29 -1.98
C ILE A 141 -4.09 15.41 -0.90
N VAL A 142 -4.00 14.62 0.17
CA VAL A 142 -4.96 14.65 1.28
C VAL A 142 -4.90 15.98 2.02
N ASP A 143 -3.71 16.54 2.22
CA ASP A 143 -3.54 17.85 2.88
C ASP A 143 -4.12 18.97 2.02
N LEU A 144 -3.85 18.95 0.70
CA LEU A 144 -4.42 19.93 -0.23
C LEU A 144 -5.94 19.86 -0.30
N VAL A 145 -6.51 18.65 -0.25
CA VAL A 145 -7.97 18.47 -0.16
C VAL A 145 -8.50 19.04 1.15
N ALA A 146 -7.85 18.78 2.29
CA ALA A 146 -8.24 19.30 3.60
C ALA A 146 -8.31 20.84 3.59
N ASP A 147 -7.28 21.49 3.06
CA ASP A 147 -7.20 22.96 2.97
C ASP A 147 -8.35 23.52 2.12
N VAL A 148 -8.63 22.90 0.98
CA VAL A 148 -9.66 23.37 0.05
C VAL A 148 -11.07 23.15 0.59
N VAL A 149 -11.36 22.03 1.27
CA VAL A 149 -12.69 21.81 1.86
C VAL A 149 -12.92 22.63 3.12
N SER A 150 -11.86 22.99 3.87
CA SER A 150 -11.99 23.79 5.10
C SER A 150 -12.58 25.18 4.84
N ASN A 151 -12.34 25.71 3.64
CA ASN A 151 -12.79 27.04 3.22
C ASN A 151 -14.00 26.98 2.26
N ASN A 152 -14.58 25.81 2.01
CA ASN A 152 -15.66 25.65 1.03
C ASN A 152 -16.63 24.52 1.44
N GLU A 153 -17.73 24.90 2.09
CA GLU A 153 -18.79 23.96 2.52
C GLU A 153 -19.35 23.15 1.35
N GLY A 154 -19.50 23.76 0.17
CA GLY A 154 -19.97 23.06 -1.01
C GLY A 154 -19.06 21.89 -1.39
N LEU A 155 -17.74 22.05 -1.26
CA LEU A 155 -16.78 20.96 -1.52
C LEU A 155 -16.79 19.93 -0.39
N ARG A 156 -16.94 20.36 0.87
CA ARG A 156 -17.00 19.48 2.04
C ARG A 156 -18.23 18.56 2.05
N GLU A 157 -19.38 19.07 1.61
CA GLU A 157 -20.64 18.32 1.50
C GLU A 157 -20.80 17.61 0.15
N GLY A 158 -19.78 17.72 -0.71
CA GLY A 158 -19.82 17.28 -2.08
C GLY A 158 -19.58 15.78 -2.27
N LEU A 159 -19.85 15.33 -3.50
CA LEU A 159 -19.47 14.02 -3.99
C LEU A 159 -18.08 14.09 -4.62
N TRP A 160 -17.13 13.32 -4.09
CA TRP A 160 -15.76 13.22 -4.56
C TRP A 160 -15.54 11.92 -5.33
N ALA A 161 -14.54 11.89 -6.21
CA ALA A 161 -14.07 10.66 -6.84
C ALA A 161 -12.57 10.45 -6.63
N ASP A 162 -12.18 9.22 -6.33
CA ASP A 162 -10.79 8.74 -6.31
C ASP A 162 -10.62 7.76 -7.48
N LEU A 163 -9.80 8.15 -8.47
CA LEU A 163 -9.61 7.40 -9.71
C LEU A 163 -8.31 6.62 -9.66
N GLY A 164 -8.37 5.28 -9.77
CA GLY A 164 -7.22 4.40 -9.55
C GLY A 164 -6.92 4.24 -8.06
N THR A 165 -7.95 3.93 -7.26
CA THR A 165 -7.90 4.00 -5.79
C THR A 165 -6.86 3.06 -5.16
N GLY A 166 -6.47 1.99 -5.84
CA GLY A 166 -5.49 1.03 -5.34
C GLY A 166 -5.94 0.42 -4.01
N SER A 167 -5.16 0.65 -2.95
CA SER A 167 -5.48 0.19 -1.58
C SER A 167 -6.56 1.02 -0.88
N GLY A 168 -7.09 2.08 -1.51
CA GLY A 168 -8.05 3.01 -0.93
C GLY A 168 -7.41 4.18 -0.19
N ALA A 169 -6.10 4.40 -0.31
CA ALA A 169 -5.37 5.39 0.50
C ALA A 169 -5.95 6.80 0.40
N LEU A 170 -6.14 7.31 -0.82
CA LEU A 170 -6.72 8.63 -1.07
C LEU A 170 -8.20 8.67 -0.67
N ALA A 171 -9.00 7.69 -1.10
CA ALA A 171 -10.41 7.60 -0.74
C ALA A 171 -10.66 7.61 0.78
N ILE A 172 -9.86 6.88 1.56
CA ILE A 172 -9.96 6.83 3.04
C ILE A 172 -9.51 8.17 3.64
N GLY A 173 -8.38 8.72 3.19
CA GLY A 173 -7.88 10.02 3.65
C GLY A 173 -8.92 11.13 3.46
N ILE A 174 -9.51 11.19 2.27
CA ILE A 174 -10.53 12.19 1.91
C ILE A 174 -11.85 11.89 2.63
N GLY A 175 -12.30 10.64 2.67
CA GLY A 175 -13.52 10.25 3.38
C GLY A 175 -13.50 10.66 4.86
N ARG A 176 -12.35 10.56 5.54
CA ARG A 176 -12.19 11.03 6.93
C ARG A 176 -12.27 12.55 7.06
N ILE A 177 -11.80 13.31 6.07
CA ILE A 177 -11.90 14.77 6.03
C ILE A 177 -13.35 15.20 5.83
N LEU A 178 -14.07 14.56 4.90
CA LEU A 178 -15.46 14.88 4.58
C LEU A 178 -16.42 14.48 5.72
N GLY A 179 -16.11 13.39 6.44
CA GLY A 179 -16.96 12.85 7.49
C GLY A 179 -18.34 12.44 6.96
N SER A 180 -19.39 12.65 7.76
CA SER A 180 -20.77 12.32 7.36
C SER A 180 -21.37 13.28 6.32
N CYS A 181 -20.73 14.43 6.08
CA CYS A 181 -21.22 15.51 5.23
C CYS A 181 -21.06 15.20 3.73
N GLY A 182 -19.93 14.62 3.33
CA GLY A 182 -19.61 14.31 1.94
C GLY A 182 -19.59 12.82 1.65
N ARG A 183 -19.31 12.46 0.39
CA ARG A 183 -19.17 11.07 -0.06
C ARG A 183 -18.01 10.95 -1.03
N VAL A 184 -17.43 9.76 -1.14
CA VAL A 184 -16.37 9.44 -2.10
C VAL A 184 -16.79 8.24 -2.94
N ILE A 185 -16.65 8.31 -4.26
CA ILE A 185 -16.70 7.14 -5.14
C ILE A 185 -15.26 6.79 -5.52
N ALA A 186 -14.75 5.68 -5.01
CA ALA A 186 -13.44 5.18 -5.37
C ALA A 186 -13.57 4.15 -6.50
N THR A 187 -12.74 4.31 -7.54
CA THR A 187 -12.75 3.46 -8.72
C THR A 187 -11.40 2.81 -8.97
N ASP A 188 -11.41 1.57 -9.42
CA ASP A 188 -10.22 0.89 -9.90
C ASP A 188 -10.56 -0.08 -11.03
N LEU A 189 -9.61 -0.30 -11.94
CA LEU A 189 -9.74 -1.33 -12.96
C LEU A 189 -9.52 -2.72 -12.37
N SER A 190 -8.63 -2.83 -11.38
CA SER A 190 -8.20 -4.08 -10.76
C SER A 190 -9.23 -4.56 -9.72
N PRO A 191 -9.81 -5.76 -9.88
CA PRO A 191 -10.69 -6.33 -8.86
C PRO A 191 -9.94 -6.68 -7.57
N VAL A 192 -8.63 -6.94 -7.65
CA VAL A 192 -7.76 -7.17 -6.50
C VAL A 192 -7.58 -5.88 -5.71
N ALA A 193 -7.33 -4.75 -6.39
CA ALA A 193 -7.22 -3.45 -5.74
C ALA A 193 -8.52 -3.11 -4.99
N LEU A 194 -9.67 -3.30 -5.64
CA LEU A 194 -10.97 -3.04 -5.00
C LEU A 194 -11.27 -3.92 -3.81
N SER A 195 -10.86 -5.19 -3.81
CA SER A 195 -11.06 -6.04 -2.64
C SER A 195 -10.20 -5.57 -1.45
N VAL A 196 -8.97 -5.13 -1.71
CA VAL A 196 -8.09 -4.53 -0.70
C VAL A 196 -8.61 -3.18 -0.22
N ALA A 197 -9.07 -2.32 -1.13
CA ALA A 197 -9.74 -1.07 -0.78
C ALA A 197 -10.97 -1.32 0.09
N ALA A 198 -11.81 -2.30 -0.24
CA ALA A 198 -12.97 -2.67 0.56
C ALA A 198 -12.60 -3.08 1.98
N PHE A 199 -11.54 -3.90 2.13
CA PHE A 199 -11.03 -4.29 3.45
C PHE A 199 -10.54 -3.09 4.25
N ASN A 200 -9.80 -2.17 3.62
CA ASN A 200 -9.30 -0.98 4.29
C ASN A 200 -10.44 0.00 4.63
N VAL A 201 -11.39 0.23 3.73
CA VAL A 201 -12.59 1.05 3.99
C VAL A 201 -13.37 0.50 5.18
N GLN A 202 -13.55 -0.83 5.26
CA GLN A 202 -14.18 -1.47 6.40
C GLN A 202 -13.37 -1.32 7.69
N LYS A 203 -12.04 -1.49 7.63
CA LYS A 203 -11.13 -1.32 8.78
C LYS A 203 -11.27 0.07 9.43
N TYR A 204 -11.54 1.11 8.64
CA TYR A 204 -11.72 2.48 9.13
C TYR A 204 -13.19 2.90 9.31
N GLY A 205 -14.16 2.00 9.11
CA GLY A 205 -15.58 2.28 9.34
C GLY A 205 -16.19 3.29 8.37
N LEU A 206 -15.71 3.32 7.11
CA LEU A 206 -16.08 4.33 6.11
C LEU A 206 -17.02 3.79 5.02
N GLN A 207 -17.66 2.63 5.22
CA GLN A 207 -18.53 2.00 4.21
C GLN A 207 -19.75 2.86 3.84
N ASP A 208 -20.21 3.72 4.76
CA ASP A 208 -21.33 4.63 4.50
C ASP A 208 -20.90 5.93 3.78
N VAL A 209 -19.58 6.19 3.73
CA VAL A 209 -18.98 7.39 3.14
C VAL A 209 -18.34 7.09 1.78
N ILE A 210 -17.79 5.88 1.61
CA ILE A 210 -17.00 5.49 0.45
C ILE A 210 -17.71 4.37 -0.30
N GLU A 211 -18.08 4.65 -1.55
CA GLU A 211 -18.59 3.68 -2.50
C GLU A 211 -17.46 3.19 -3.40
N LEU A 212 -17.35 1.88 -3.61
CA LEU A 212 -16.33 1.27 -4.47
C LEU A 212 -16.96 0.79 -5.78
N ARG A 213 -16.39 1.19 -6.92
CA ARG A 213 -16.89 0.80 -8.24
C ARG A 213 -15.77 0.30 -9.15
N GLN A 214 -15.99 -0.85 -9.77
CA GLN A 214 -15.03 -1.40 -10.72
C GLN A 214 -15.17 -0.78 -12.12
N GLY A 215 -14.03 -0.36 -12.66
CA GLY A 215 -13.88 -0.03 -14.06
C GLY A 215 -12.79 1.01 -14.30
N SER A 216 -12.55 1.29 -15.57
CA SER A 216 -11.52 2.24 -15.99
C SER A 216 -12.04 3.69 -15.88
N TRP A 217 -11.29 4.49 -15.13
CA TRP A 217 -11.44 5.94 -15.05
C TRP A 217 -12.90 6.37 -14.83
N PHE A 218 -13.45 7.19 -15.73
CA PHE A 218 -14.79 7.74 -15.59
C PHE A 218 -15.93 6.77 -15.94
N LYS A 219 -15.64 5.58 -16.49
CA LYS A 219 -16.68 4.64 -16.96
C LYS A 219 -17.69 4.25 -15.86
N PRO A 220 -17.28 4.01 -14.60
CA PRO A 220 -18.21 3.68 -13.52
C PRO A 220 -18.95 4.90 -12.93
N LEU A 221 -18.69 6.12 -13.43
CA LEU A 221 -19.18 7.38 -12.86
C LEU A 221 -20.20 8.10 -13.75
N LYS A 222 -20.74 7.45 -14.78
CA LYS A 222 -21.65 8.09 -15.75
C LYS A 222 -22.87 8.77 -15.11
N ASP A 223 -23.40 8.20 -14.04
CA ASP A 223 -24.49 8.71 -13.22
C ASP A 223 -24.11 9.97 -12.40
N ALA A 224 -22.82 10.20 -12.19
CA ALA A 224 -22.24 11.33 -11.45
C ALA A 224 -21.71 12.46 -12.36
N GLY A 225 -21.90 12.37 -13.69
CA GLY A 225 -21.47 13.40 -14.64
C GLY A 225 -22.01 14.79 -14.30
N GLY A 226 -21.14 15.80 -14.32
CA GLY A 226 -21.43 17.20 -13.96
C GLY A 226 -21.77 17.45 -12.49
N LYS A 227 -21.65 16.45 -11.60
CA LYS A 227 -22.06 16.53 -10.19
C LYS A 227 -20.89 16.44 -9.21
N LEU A 228 -19.72 15.99 -9.65
CA LEU A 228 -18.58 15.80 -8.76
C LEU A 228 -18.08 17.15 -8.24
N ALA A 229 -17.97 17.25 -6.93
CA ALA A 229 -17.38 18.38 -6.24
C ALA A 229 -15.85 18.34 -6.33
N GLY A 230 -15.26 17.15 -6.29
CA GLY A 230 -13.82 16.99 -6.46
C GLY A 230 -13.43 15.66 -7.08
N ILE A 231 -12.28 15.65 -7.76
CA ILE A 231 -11.66 14.44 -8.32
C ILE A 231 -10.21 14.42 -7.88
N VAL A 232 -9.76 13.27 -7.37
CA VAL A 232 -8.36 12.99 -7.06
C VAL A 232 -7.89 11.75 -7.82
N SER A 233 -6.59 11.68 -8.08
CA SER A 233 -5.98 10.48 -8.66
C SER A 233 -4.47 10.44 -8.40
N ASN A 234 -3.94 9.24 -8.17
CA ASN A 234 -2.53 8.95 -8.41
C ASN A 234 -2.44 7.97 -9.60
N PRO A 235 -2.53 8.47 -10.84
CA PRO A 235 -2.51 7.61 -12.02
C PRO A 235 -1.09 7.09 -12.29
N PRO A 236 -0.92 6.01 -13.05
CA PRO A 236 0.41 5.56 -13.45
C PRO A 236 1.12 6.64 -14.29
N TYR A 237 2.38 6.93 -13.97
CA TYR A 237 3.15 8.02 -14.58
C TYR A 237 4.57 7.64 -15.02
N ILE A 238 4.96 6.36 -14.92
CA ILE A 238 6.32 5.94 -15.27
C ILE A 238 6.37 5.68 -16.78
N PRO A 239 7.29 6.31 -17.53
CA PRO A 239 7.49 5.99 -18.94
C PRO A 239 7.78 4.50 -19.13
N SER A 240 7.16 3.88 -20.15
CA SER A 240 7.26 2.44 -20.37
C SER A 240 8.72 1.96 -20.49
N ASP A 241 9.59 2.78 -21.06
CA ASP A 241 11.02 2.50 -21.25
C ASP A 241 11.84 2.58 -19.95
N ASN A 242 11.32 3.25 -18.92
CA ASN A 242 11.98 3.37 -17.61
C ASN A 242 11.64 2.20 -16.69
N ILE A 243 10.56 1.45 -16.96
CA ILE A 243 10.11 0.33 -16.11
C ILE A 243 11.19 -0.74 -15.88
N PRO A 244 11.98 -1.17 -16.89
CA PRO A 244 13.05 -2.14 -16.68
C PRO A 244 14.16 -1.66 -15.73
N GLY A 245 14.31 -0.33 -15.55
CA GLY A 245 15.31 0.29 -14.68
C GLY A 245 14.83 0.56 -13.26
N LEU A 246 13.59 0.21 -12.91
CA LEU A 246 13.09 0.35 -11.54
C LEU A 246 13.78 -0.64 -10.60
N GLN A 247 13.84 -0.26 -9.33
CA GLN A 247 14.22 -1.17 -8.23
C GLN A 247 13.49 -2.50 -8.35
N ALA A 248 14.18 -3.60 -8.07
CA ALA A 248 13.62 -4.95 -8.20
C ALA A 248 12.31 -5.14 -7.42
N GLU A 249 12.18 -4.57 -6.22
CA GLU A 249 10.96 -4.56 -5.40
C GLU A 249 9.77 -3.99 -6.17
N VAL A 250 9.99 -2.90 -6.91
CA VAL A 250 8.93 -2.20 -7.64
C VAL A 250 8.69 -2.88 -8.99
N GLY A 251 9.72 -2.95 -9.84
CA GLY A 251 9.59 -3.39 -11.23
C GLY A 251 9.21 -4.86 -11.38
N ARG A 252 9.55 -5.73 -10.41
CA ARG A 252 9.23 -7.16 -10.49
C ARG A 252 7.94 -7.54 -9.78
N HIS A 253 7.51 -6.80 -8.75
CA HIS A 253 6.42 -7.23 -7.85
C HIS A 253 5.21 -6.31 -7.85
N GLU A 254 5.38 -5.00 -8.09
CA GLU A 254 4.25 -4.09 -8.15
C GLU A 254 3.52 -4.18 -9.51
N PRO A 255 2.19 -4.00 -9.55
CA PRO A 255 1.43 -4.22 -10.76
C PRO A 255 1.83 -3.21 -11.82
N ARG A 256 2.29 -3.68 -12.99
CA ARG A 256 2.63 -2.81 -14.12
C ARG A 256 1.51 -1.84 -14.49
N LEU A 257 0.25 -2.26 -14.36
CA LEU A 257 -0.94 -1.43 -14.59
C LEU A 257 -0.98 -0.15 -13.72
N ALA A 258 -0.38 -0.18 -12.52
CA ALA A 258 -0.31 0.96 -11.62
C ALA A 258 1.00 1.77 -11.75
N LEU A 259 1.90 1.35 -12.63
CA LEU A 259 3.21 2.00 -12.84
C LEU A 259 3.30 2.66 -14.22
N ASP A 260 2.92 1.91 -15.26
CA ASP A 260 3.13 2.25 -16.67
C ASP A 260 2.19 3.34 -17.17
N GLY A 261 2.72 4.56 -17.30
CA GLY A 261 1.99 5.72 -17.83
C GLY A 261 2.12 5.88 -19.35
N GLY A 262 2.58 4.84 -20.06
CA GLY A 262 2.77 4.84 -21.50
C GLY A 262 4.09 5.48 -21.95
N LEU A 263 4.16 5.91 -23.21
CA LEU A 263 5.42 6.30 -23.86
C LEU A 263 6.17 7.40 -23.10
N ASN A 264 5.44 8.44 -22.67
CA ASN A 264 6.01 9.59 -21.96
C ASN A 264 5.58 9.64 -20.49
N GLY A 265 4.90 8.62 -19.97
CA GLY A 265 4.36 8.63 -18.60
C GLY A 265 3.14 9.55 -18.39
N MET A 266 2.48 9.99 -19.46
CA MET A 266 1.42 11.02 -19.41
C MET A 266 0.09 10.57 -20.05
N ASP A 267 -0.02 9.33 -20.52
CA ASP A 267 -1.19 8.88 -21.29
C ASP A 267 -2.46 8.97 -20.44
N ASP A 268 -2.39 8.54 -19.19
CA ASP A 268 -3.52 8.58 -18.26
C ASP A 268 -3.79 10.01 -17.74
N HIS A 269 -2.78 10.85 -17.54
CA HIS A 269 -2.97 12.27 -17.19
C HIS A 269 -3.73 13.00 -18.28
N LEU A 270 -3.36 12.79 -19.54
CA LEU A 270 -4.06 13.36 -20.68
C LEU A 270 -5.50 12.84 -20.75
N HIS A 271 -5.71 11.54 -20.51
CA HIS A 271 -7.05 10.97 -20.43
C HIS A 271 -7.90 11.64 -19.34
N LEU A 272 -7.35 11.81 -18.14
CA LEU A 272 -8.01 12.45 -17.02
C LEU A 272 -8.34 13.92 -17.31
N CYS A 273 -7.37 14.70 -17.79
CA CYS A 273 -7.56 16.10 -18.16
C CYS A 273 -8.65 16.31 -19.23
N ASN A 274 -8.77 15.39 -20.19
CA ASN A 274 -9.80 15.47 -21.22
C ASN A 274 -11.21 15.12 -20.70
N GLY A 275 -11.32 14.26 -19.68
CA GLY A 275 -12.60 13.82 -19.14
C GLY A 275 -13.12 14.64 -17.95
N VAL A 276 -12.23 15.25 -17.16
CA VAL A 276 -12.55 15.87 -15.86
C VAL A 276 -13.63 16.96 -15.97
N ALA A 277 -13.61 17.76 -17.04
CA ALA A 277 -14.54 18.87 -17.23
C ALA A 277 -16.00 18.41 -17.42
N LEU A 278 -16.23 17.19 -17.91
CA LEU A 278 -17.57 16.60 -18.06
C LEU A 278 -18.10 16.03 -16.73
N MET A 279 -17.21 15.83 -15.76
CA MET A 279 -17.51 15.15 -14.52
C MET A 279 -17.71 16.12 -13.35
N LEU A 280 -16.90 17.18 -13.32
CA LEU A 280 -16.99 18.20 -12.29
C LEU A 280 -18.20 19.10 -12.49
N ARG A 281 -18.78 19.53 -11.36
CA ARG A 281 -19.69 20.67 -11.33
C ARG A 281 -18.90 22.00 -11.46
N PRO A 282 -19.54 23.13 -11.81
CA PRO A 282 -18.88 24.44 -11.76
C PRO A 282 -18.25 24.73 -10.39
N GLY A 283 -16.99 25.16 -10.39
CA GLY A 283 -16.21 25.39 -9.16
C GLY A 283 -15.71 24.10 -8.47
N GLY A 284 -15.78 22.95 -9.14
CA GLY A 284 -15.22 21.70 -8.66
C GLY A 284 -13.69 21.69 -8.63
N PHE A 285 -13.12 20.80 -7.81
CA PHE A 285 -11.69 20.68 -7.58
C PHE A 285 -11.10 19.46 -8.30
N PHE A 286 -9.94 19.60 -8.93
CA PHE A 286 -9.22 18.48 -9.53
C PHE A 286 -7.75 18.53 -9.13
N ILE A 287 -7.24 17.41 -8.68
CA ILE A 287 -5.83 17.23 -8.38
C ILE A 287 -5.40 15.82 -8.78
N PHE A 288 -4.17 15.68 -9.28
CA PHE A 288 -3.56 14.39 -9.50
C PHE A 288 -2.06 14.44 -9.25
N GLU A 289 -1.46 13.29 -8.98
CA GLU A 289 -0.01 13.14 -8.86
C GLU A 289 0.65 13.01 -10.24
N VAL A 290 1.83 13.60 -10.39
CA VAL A 290 2.65 13.51 -11.59
C VAL A 290 4.13 13.51 -11.20
N LEU A 291 4.94 12.79 -11.96
CA LEU A 291 6.39 12.85 -11.86
C LEU A 291 6.92 14.01 -12.69
N ILE A 292 7.70 14.91 -12.07
CA ILE A 292 8.41 15.99 -12.77
C ILE A 292 9.88 15.59 -12.89
N PHE A 293 10.37 15.50 -14.12
CA PHE A 293 11.79 15.25 -14.45
C PHE A 293 12.62 16.52 -14.42
#